data_AF-A0A3D0CZ43-F1
#
_entry.id   AF-A0A3D0CZ43-F1
#
_cell.length_a   1.000
_cell.length_b   1.000
_cell.length_c   1.000
_cell.angle_alpha   90.00
_cell.angle_beta   90.00
_cell.angle_gamma   90.00
#
_symmetry.space_group_name_H-M   'P 1'
#
loop_
_entity.id
_entity.type
_entity.pdbx_description
1 polymer ?
#
loop_
_entity_poly.entity_id
_entity_poly.type
_entity_poly.pdbx_seq_one_letter_code
_entity_poly.pdbx_strand_id
1 'polypeptide(L)'
;MRSRSLTATTGCQPMHVDFLTLACLRDDLDALVGGRAQRVVLPDDLSVGIELYAREVGRRFLLLSAHPQSARALLTEEKLRRGVEKESPLLLLLRKYVRGGHLVGVFQPPWERVLDLHFEGTEGPVRLLAEIMGRHSNVVLVGLDGRVLEAVKRIGPEINRYRVTLPGKPYVPPPPQANKRIPTALDAAGWRGLLTGAAQEAPLATLLLHTLAGTSP
;
A
#
# COMPACT_ATOMS: atom_id res chain seq x y z
N MET A 1 49.67 15.92 -2.58
CA MET A 1 48.33 15.72 -3.16
C MET A 1 47.55 14.78 -2.24
N ARG A 2 46.61 15.31 -1.45
CA ARG A 2 45.80 14.52 -0.51
C ARG A 2 44.62 13.91 -1.25
N SER A 3 44.52 12.59 -1.27
CA SER A 3 43.33 11.86 -1.72
C SER A 3 42.18 12.16 -0.74
N ARG A 4 41.11 12.77 -1.25
CA ARG A 4 39.84 12.84 -0.53
C ARG A 4 39.16 11.49 -0.70
N SER A 5 39.10 10.69 0.36
CA SER A 5 38.16 9.57 0.41
C SER A 5 36.75 10.14 0.46
N LEU A 6 35.94 9.79 -0.53
CA LEU A 6 34.50 10.00 -0.50
C LEU A 6 33.92 8.87 0.36
N THR A 7 33.72 9.14 1.64
CA THR A 7 32.84 8.34 2.48
C THR A 7 31.42 8.54 1.95
N ALA A 8 30.91 7.56 1.21
CA ALA A 8 29.51 7.48 0.83
C ALA A 8 28.67 7.18 2.08
N THR A 9 28.29 8.22 2.81
CA THR A 9 27.16 8.16 3.73
C THR A 9 25.89 8.23 2.89
N THR A 10 25.54 7.12 2.23
CA THR A 10 24.26 7.02 1.52
C THR A 10 23.17 6.83 2.57
N GLY A 11 22.82 7.92 3.27
CA GLY A 11 21.55 7.99 3.96
C GLY A 11 20.47 7.90 2.89
N CYS A 12 19.87 6.72 2.73
CA CYS A 12 18.67 6.57 1.93
C CYS A 12 17.62 7.48 2.57
N GLN A 13 17.34 8.63 1.95
CA GLN A 13 16.27 9.50 2.43
C GLN A 13 14.98 8.68 2.52
N PRO A 14 14.18 8.84 3.58
CA PRO A 14 12.93 8.10 3.71
C PRO A 14 12.04 8.45 2.51
N MET A 15 11.77 7.46 1.67
CA MET A 15 10.80 7.59 0.59
C MET A 15 9.42 7.75 1.22
N HIS A 16 8.80 8.90 1.03
CA HIS A 16 7.44 9.12 1.48
C HIS A 16 6.47 8.50 0.47
N VAL A 17 5.55 7.66 0.97
CA VAL A 17 4.44 7.13 0.17
C VAL A 17 3.19 7.89 0.57
N ASP A 18 2.67 8.66 -0.38
CA ASP A 18 1.45 9.44 -0.26
C ASP A 18 0.33 8.91 -1.18
N PHE A 19 -0.79 9.62 -1.27
CA PHE A 19 -1.91 9.19 -2.11
C PHE A 19 -1.52 9.19 -3.59
N LEU A 20 -0.82 10.23 -4.05
CA LEU A 20 -0.42 10.39 -5.46
C LEU A 20 0.58 9.32 -5.88
N THR A 21 1.54 8.99 -5.02
CA THR A 21 2.50 7.90 -5.23
C THR A 21 1.76 6.57 -5.46
N LEU A 22 0.75 6.28 -4.64
CA LEU A 22 -0.07 5.07 -4.83
C LEU A 22 -1.00 5.17 -6.04
N ALA A 23 -1.45 6.37 -6.43
CA ALA A 23 -2.25 6.56 -7.64
C ALA A 23 -1.45 6.24 -8.90
N CYS A 24 -0.20 6.71 -8.98
CA CYS A 24 0.71 6.34 -10.07
C CYS A 24 0.95 4.82 -10.10
N LEU A 25 1.20 4.21 -8.94
CA LEU A 25 1.39 2.76 -8.85
C LEU A 25 0.12 1.98 -9.21
N ARG A 26 -1.08 2.48 -8.86
CA ARG A 26 -2.36 1.92 -9.29
C ARG A 26 -2.43 1.92 -10.81
N ASP A 27 -2.11 3.03 -11.47
CA ASP A 27 -2.18 3.14 -12.92
C ASP A 27 -1.20 2.17 -13.61
N ASP A 28 0.01 1.99 -13.05
CA ASP A 28 0.96 0.97 -13.52
C ASP A 28 0.43 -0.46 -13.33
N LEU A 29 -0.28 -0.72 -12.23
CA LEU A 29 -0.88 -2.02 -11.92
C LEU A 29 -2.15 -2.28 -12.75
N ASP A 30 -2.88 -1.24 -13.17
CA ASP A 30 -4.04 -1.36 -14.05
C ASP A 30 -3.64 -1.96 -15.41
N ALA A 31 -2.43 -1.65 -15.90
CA ALA A 31 -1.89 -2.28 -17.10
C ALA A 31 -1.65 -3.80 -16.93
N LEU A 32 -1.60 -4.31 -15.69
CA LEU A 32 -1.46 -5.73 -15.36
C LEU A 32 -2.81 -6.43 -15.09
N VAL A 33 -3.94 -5.73 -15.19
CA VAL A 33 -5.28 -6.34 -15.09
C VAL A 33 -5.47 -7.38 -16.20
N GLY A 34 -6.08 -8.52 -15.85
CA GLY A 34 -6.09 -9.75 -16.64
C GLY A 34 -4.81 -10.59 -16.50
N GLY A 35 -3.77 -10.06 -15.84
CA GLY A 35 -2.52 -10.77 -15.58
C GLY A 35 -2.67 -11.85 -14.53
N ARG A 36 -1.91 -12.94 -14.68
CA ARG A 36 -1.92 -14.10 -13.78
C ARG A 36 -0.90 -13.95 -12.67
N ALA A 37 -1.30 -14.20 -11.42
CA ALA A 37 -0.39 -14.29 -10.29
C ALA A 37 0.35 -15.64 -10.28
N GLN A 38 1.55 -15.69 -10.87
CA GLN A 38 2.32 -16.92 -11.04
C GLN A 38 2.93 -17.43 -9.73
N ARG A 39 3.33 -16.51 -8.85
CA ARG A 39 3.98 -16.85 -7.58
C ARG A 39 3.59 -15.88 -6.48
N VAL A 40 3.48 -16.40 -5.26
CA VAL A 40 3.39 -15.59 -4.04
C VAL A 40 4.47 -16.04 -3.06
N VAL A 41 5.15 -15.07 -2.46
CA VAL A 41 6.23 -15.25 -1.48
C VAL A 41 6.08 -14.26 -0.33
N LEU A 42 6.69 -14.55 0.82
CA LEU A 42 6.87 -13.58 1.90
C LEU A 42 8.36 -13.24 2.01
N PRO A 43 8.85 -12.14 1.39
CA PRO A 43 10.25 -11.76 1.46
C PRO A 43 10.80 -11.62 2.88
N ASP A 44 9.92 -11.28 3.83
CA ASP A 44 10.10 -11.25 5.28
C ASP A 44 8.71 -11.36 5.94
N ASP A 45 8.67 -11.41 7.28
CA ASP A 45 7.43 -11.57 8.05
C ASP A 45 6.44 -10.39 7.88
N LEU A 46 6.89 -9.26 7.36
CA LEU A 46 6.09 -8.03 7.22
C LEU A 46 5.82 -7.64 5.77
N SER A 47 6.13 -8.50 4.80
CA SER A 47 6.01 -8.17 3.39
C SER A 47 5.45 -9.33 2.56
N VAL A 48 4.62 -9.00 1.58
CA VAL A 48 4.07 -9.93 0.59
C VAL A 48 4.65 -9.60 -0.78
N GLY A 49 5.15 -10.61 -1.48
CA GLY A 49 5.65 -10.51 -2.84
C GLY A 49 4.78 -11.32 -3.81
N ILE A 50 4.38 -10.74 -4.93
CA ILE A 50 3.55 -11.37 -5.96
C ILE A 50 4.24 -11.22 -7.31
N GLU A 51 4.41 -12.33 -8.01
CA GLU A 51 4.83 -12.34 -9.41
C GLU A 51 3.59 -12.32 -10.30
N LEU A 52 3.42 -11.23 -11.04
CA LEU A 52 2.32 -11.02 -11.99
C LEU A 52 2.85 -11.16 -13.41
N TYR A 53 2.10 -11.86 -14.26
CA TYR A 53 2.37 -11.96 -15.68
C TYR A 53 1.14 -11.56 -16.48
N ALA A 54 1.24 -10.44 -17.20
CA ALA A 54 0.26 -10.05 -18.20
C ALA A 54 0.92 -10.16 -19.59
N ARG A 55 0.16 -10.57 -20.61
CA ARG A 55 0.72 -10.82 -21.95
C ARG A 55 1.34 -9.55 -22.56
N GLU A 56 0.70 -8.41 -22.35
CA GLU A 56 1.07 -7.13 -22.99
C GLU A 56 2.21 -6.41 -22.25
N VAL A 57 2.23 -6.47 -20.92
CA VAL A 57 3.25 -5.84 -20.07
C VAL A 57 4.44 -6.77 -19.78
N GLY A 58 4.22 -8.08 -19.88
CA GLY A 58 5.18 -9.10 -19.46
C GLY A 58 5.14 -9.37 -17.96
N ARG A 59 6.25 -9.91 -17.45
CA ARG A 59 6.39 -10.26 -16.03
C ARG A 59 6.75 -9.02 -15.21
N ARG A 60 6.09 -8.86 -14.08
CA ARG A 60 6.38 -7.85 -13.05
C ARG A 60 6.31 -8.47 -11.67
N PHE A 61 6.99 -7.87 -10.72
CA PHE A 61 7.00 -8.28 -9.33
C PHE A 61 6.49 -7.15 -8.45
N LEU A 62 5.41 -7.42 -7.74
CA LEU A 62 4.81 -6.51 -6.77
C LEU A 62 5.29 -6.89 -5.36
N LEU A 63 5.84 -5.91 -4.64
CA LEU A 63 6.19 -6.00 -3.23
C LEU A 63 5.27 -5.08 -2.42
N LEU A 64 4.59 -5.63 -1.43
CA LEU A 64 3.76 -4.92 -0.47
C LEU A 64 4.38 -5.07 0.92
N SER A 65 4.98 -4.02 1.46
CA SER A 65 5.64 -4.05 2.76
C SER A 65 4.87 -3.25 3.81
N ALA A 66 4.59 -3.91 4.93
CA ALA A 66 3.99 -3.32 6.13
C ALA A 66 5.06 -2.96 7.19
N HIS A 67 6.35 -2.97 6.84
CA HIS A 67 7.42 -2.71 7.79
C HIS A 67 7.34 -1.29 8.39
N PRO A 68 7.42 -1.09 9.73
CA PRO A 68 7.11 0.21 10.34
C PRO A 68 7.94 1.40 9.84
N GLN A 69 9.21 1.17 9.52
CA GLN A 69 10.16 2.19 9.06
C GLN A 69 10.30 2.26 7.54
N SER A 70 9.78 1.28 6.80
CA SER A 70 10.08 1.11 5.37
C SER A 70 8.88 0.62 4.56
N ALA A 71 7.67 0.84 5.10
CA ALA A 71 6.42 0.49 4.46
C ALA A 71 6.29 1.14 3.09
N ARG A 72 5.99 0.32 2.08
CA ARG A 72 5.90 0.74 0.68
C ARG A 72 5.16 -0.30 -0.14
N ALA A 73 4.64 0.13 -1.27
CA ALA A 73 4.27 -0.75 -2.37
C ALA A 73 5.22 -0.45 -3.54
N LEU A 74 5.72 -1.49 -4.19
CA LEU A 74 6.73 -1.37 -5.25
C LEU A 74 6.41 -2.37 -6.36
N LEU A 75 6.33 -1.89 -7.60
CA LEU A 75 6.31 -2.72 -8.80
C LEU A 75 7.70 -2.65 -9.44
N THR A 76 8.28 -3.82 -9.77
CA THR A 76 9.62 -3.88 -10.35
C THR A 76 9.72 -5.02 -11.39
N GLU A 77 10.68 -4.91 -12.29
CA GLU A 77 11.09 -5.98 -13.19
C GLU A 77 12.09 -6.94 -12.52
N GLU A 78 12.72 -6.48 -11.43
CA GLU A 78 13.68 -7.28 -10.68
C GLU A 78 12.99 -8.36 -9.85
N LYS A 79 13.53 -9.57 -9.94
CA LYS A 79 13.01 -10.70 -9.20
C LYS A 79 13.17 -10.49 -7.69
N LEU A 80 12.08 -10.60 -6.96
CA LEU A 80 12.12 -10.53 -5.49
C LEU A 80 12.96 -11.67 -4.91
N ARG A 81 13.67 -11.36 -3.83
CA ARG A 81 14.40 -12.36 -3.05
C ARG A 81 13.49 -13.55 -2.72
N ARG A 82 14.05 -14.76 -2.75
CA ARG A 82 13.34 -15.92 -2.18
C ARG A 82 13.14 -15.61 -0.70
N GLY A 83 11.88 -15.53 -0.30
CA GLY A 83 11.48 -15.17 1.05
C GLY A 83 11.84 -16.21 2.09
N VAL A 84 11.36 -15.98 3.32
CA VAL A 84 11.52 -16.93 4.42
C VAL A 84 10.73 -18.19 4.08
N GLU A 85 11.34 -19.38 4.15
CA GLU A 85 10.67 -20.66 3.87
C GLU A 85 9.63 -21.06 4.92
N LYS A 86 9.39 -20.21 5.92
CA LYS A 86 8.44 -20.49 6.99
C LYS A 86 7.02 -20.42 6.46
N GLU A 87 6.32 -21.55 6.52
CA GLU A 87 4.90 -21.60 6.26
C GLU A 87 4.14 -20.78 7.32
N SER A 88 3.31 -19.86 6.86
CA SER A 88 2.43 -19.04 7.69
C SER A 88 1.00 -19.16 7.18
N PRO A 89 -0.02 -18.95 8.06
CA PRO A 89 -1.42 -18.96 7.63
C PRO A 89 -1.68 -18.02 6.44
N LEU A 90 -1.04 -16.83 6.45
CA LEU A 90 -1.16 -15.87 5.36
C LEU A 90 -0.59 -16.43 4.05
N LEU A 91 0.61 -17.01 4.07
CA LEU A 91 1.22 -17.57 2.86
C LEU A 91 0.38 -18.72 2.29
N LEU A 92 -0.18 -19.57 3.15
CA LEU A 92 -1.05 -20.67 2.73
C LEU A 92 -2.34 -20.14 2.08
N LEU A 93 -2.99 -19.14 2.67
CA LEU A 93 -4.19 -18.52 2.11
C LEU A 93 -3.90 -17.76 0.82
N LEU A 94 -2.80 -17.03 0.72
CA LEU A 94 -2.37 -16.40 -0.53
C LEU A 94 -2.09 -17.43 -1.63
N ARG A 95 -1.48 -18.57 -1.30
CA ARG A 95 -1.27 -19.67 -2.26
C ARG A 95 -2.57 -20.35 -2.68
N LYS A 96 -3.56 -20.38 -1.78
CA LYS A 96 -4.88 -20.95 -2.01
C LYS A 96 -5.75 -20.05 -2.91
N TYR A 97 -5.82 -18.75 -2.61
CA TYR A 97 -6.74 -17.83 -3.28
C TYR A 97 -6.10 -16.96 -4.38
N VAL A 98 -4.83 -16.56 -4.22
CA VAL A 98 -4.18 -15.60 -5.14
C VAL A 98 -3.31 -16.32 -6.17
N ARG A 99 -2.46 -17.27 -5.76
CA ARG A 99 -1.56 -17.98 -6.68
C ARG A 99 -2.35 -18.75 -7.73
N GLY A 100 -2.05 -18.49 -8.99
CA GLY A 100 -2.70 -19.10 -10.14
C GLY A 100 -3.93 -18.35 -10.63
N GLY A 101 -4.50 -17.45 -9.81
CA GLY A 101 -5.61 -16.57 -10.17
C GLY A 101 -5.19 -15.36 -11.00
N HIS A 102 -6.17 -14.57 -11.41
CA HIS A 102 -5.97 -13.37 -12.23
C HIS A 102 -6.25 -12.10 -11.43
N LEU A 103 -5.45 -11.06 -11.65
CA LEU A 103 -5.75 -9.71 -11.16
C LEU A 103 -6.90 -9.15 -12.02
N VAL A 104 -8.06 -8.91 -11.43
CA VAL A 104 -9.27 -8.47 -12.16
C VAL A 104 -9.58 -6.99 -11.97
N GLY A 105 -8.90 -6.33 -11.03
CA GLY A 105 -9.01 -4.88 -10.84
C GLY A 105 -8.08 -4.36 -9.77
N VAL A 106 -7.74 -3.08 -9.87
CA VAL A 106 -6.95 -2.36 -8.88
C VAL A 106 -7.68 -1.09 -8.51
N PHE A 107 -7.95 -0.92 -7.22
CA PHE A 107 -8.69 0.21 -6.72
C PHE A 107 -7.87 0.94 -5.67
N GLN A 108 -8.10 2.24 -5.58
CA GLN A 108 -7.55 3.08 -4.54
C GLN A 108 -8.70 3.88 -3.94
N PRO A 109 -9.05 3.68 -2.66
CA PRO A 109 -10.07 4.50 -2.02
C PRO A 109 -9.67 5.99 -2.08
N PRO A 110 -10.62 6.90 -2.33
CA PRO A 110 -10.31 8.32 -2.53
C PRO A 110 -9.52 8.91 -1.37
N TRP A 111 -8.39 9.54 -1.69
CA TRP A 111 -7.51 10.24 -0.73
C TRP A 111 -6.91 9.38 0.38
N GLU A 112 -6.96 8.06 0.24
CA GLU A 112 -6.41 7.11 1.19
C GLU A 112 -5.15 6.43 0.66
N ARG A 113 -4.25 6.09 1.60
CA ARG A 113 -3.01 5.36 1.27
C ARG A 113 -3.25 3.85 1.29
N VAL A 114 -4.21 3.41 0.48
CA VAL A 114 -4.63 2.01 0.39
C VAL A 114 -4.69 1.58 -1.07
N LEU A 115 -4.02 0.48 -1.43
CA LEU A 115 -4.26 -0.23 -2.69
C LEU A 115 -5.14 -1.44 -2.39
N ASP A 116 -6.22 -1.61 -3.15
CA ASP A 116 -7.16 -2.74 -3.07
C ASP A 116 -7.07 -3.54 -4.38
N LEU A 117 -6.36 -4.68 -4.32
CA LEU A 117 -6.11 -5.56 -5.47
C LEU A 117 -7.15 -6.68 -5.48
N HIS A 118 -7.93 -6.77 -6.54
CA HIS A 118 -8.97 -7.78 -6.66
C HIS A 118 -8.43 -8.95 -7.48
N PHE A 119 -8.46 -10.15 -6.90
CA PHE A 119 -8.02 -11.38 -7.55
C PHE A 119 -9.18 -12.35 -7.71
N GLU A 120 -9.20 -13.06 -8.83
CA GLU A 120 -10.12 -14.16 -9.08
C GLU A 120 -9.33 -15.46 -9.25
N GLY A 121 -9.42 -16.35 -8.26
CA GLY A 121 -8.77 -17.65 -8.22
C GLY A 121 -9.78 -18.81 -8.25
N THR A 122 -9.28 -20.04 -8.27
CA THR A 122 -10.12 -21.26 -8.28
C THR A 122 -10.99 -21.40 -7.04
N GLU A 123 -10.57 -20.81 -5.93
CA GLU A 123 -11.28 -20.83 -4.64
C GLU A 123 -12.26 -19.66 -4.49
N GLY A 124 -12.40 -18.84 -5.55
CA GLY A 124 -13.27 -17.68 -5.60
C GLY A 124 -12.53 -16.34 -5.52
N PRO A 125 -13.27 -15.23 -5.63
CA PRO A 125 -12.71 -13.90 -5.60
C PRO A 125 -12.25 -13.48 -4.20
N VAL A 126 -11.14 -12.77 -4.15
CA VAL A 126 -10.57 -12.18 -2.93
C VAL A 126 -10.03 -10.79 -3.20
N ARG A 127 -9.91 -10.00 -2.14
CA ARG A 127 -9.26 -8.70 -2.14
C ARG A 127 -7.99 -8.73 -1.32
N LEU A 128 -6.91 -8.21 -1.85
CA LEU A 128 -5.65 -8.02 -1.15
C LEU A 128 -5.40 -6.53 -0.98
N LEU A 129 -5.58 -6.05 0.25
CA LEU A 129 -5.44 -4.64 0.59
C LEU A 129 -4.05 -4.36 1.15
N ALA A 130 -3.37 -3.36 0.61
CA ALA A 130 -2.11 -2.83 1.12
C ALA A 130 -2.32 -1.43 1.70
N GLU A 131 -2.24 -1.31 3.02
CA GLU A 131 -2.39 -0.05 3.75
C GLU A 131 -1.01 0.49 4.05
N ILE A 132 -0.63 1.63 3.46
CA ILE A 132 0.71 2.21 3.58
C ILE A 132 0.65 3.46 4.49
N MET A 133 0.74 3.23 5.79
CA MET A 133 0.58 4.24 6.85
C MET A 133 1.76 4.22 7.85
N GLY A 134 2.98 4.00 7.37
CA GLY A 134 4.18 3.89 8.22
C GLY A 134 4.06 2.74 9.24
N ARG A 135 4.18 3.03 10.54
CA ARG A 135 4.05 2.02 11.61
C ARG A 135 2.70 1.28 11.61
N HIS A 136 1.64 1.92 11.14
CA HIS A 136 0.29 1.37 11.08
C HIS A 136 0.01 0.61 9.77
N SER A 137 1.00 0.50 8.88
CA SER A 137 0.85 -0.22 7.61
C SER A 137 0.49 -1.67 7.83
N ASN A 138 -0.28 -2.24 6.90
CA ASN A 138 -0.69 -3.64 6.93
C ASN A 138 -0.92 -4.17 5.51
N VAL A 139 -0.90 -5.49 5.37
CA VAL A 139 -1.40 -6.17 4.17
C VAL A 139 -2.46 -7.15 4.62
N VAL A 140 -3.67 -7.02 4.09
CA VAL A 140 -4.86 -7.73 4.57
C VAL A 140 -5.52 -8.45 3.41
N LEU A 141 -5.68 -9.77 3.55
CA LEU A 141 -6.43 -10.60 2.63
C LEU A 141 -7.87 -10.69 3.11
N VAL A 142 -8.82 -10.34 2.24
CA VAL A 142 -10.25 -10.23 2.53
C VAL A 142 -11.04 -11.09 1.54
N GLY A 143 -11.99 -11.86 2.06
CA GLY A 143 -12.88 -12.71 1.27
C GLY A 143 -14.00 -11.91 0.59
N LEU A 144 -14.74 -12.57 -0.29
CA LEU A 144 -15.90 -11.99 -0.98
C LEU A 144 -16.98 -11.47 -0.02
N ASP A 145 -17.14 -12.11 1.14
CA ASP A 145 -18.08 -11.72 2.19
C ASP A 145 -17.64 -10.48 2.98
N GLY A 146 -16.53 -9.85 2.58
CA GLY A 146 -15.97 -8.68 3.23
C GLY A 146 -15.27 -8.99 4.56
N ARG A 147 -15.04 -10.25 4.90
CA ARG A 147 -14.33 -10.64 6.13
C ARG A 147 -12.85 -10.85 5.87
N VAL A 148 -12.05 -10.51 6.87
CA VAL A 148 -10.61 -10.78 6.87
C VAL A 148 -10.40 -12.28 6.84
N LEU A 149 -9.70 -12.78 5.82
CA LEU A 149 -9.18 -14.14 5.79
C LEU A 149 -7.90 -14.21 6.62
N GLU A 150 -6.98 -13.26 6.39
CA GLU A 150 -5.74 -13.12 7.16
C GLU A 150 -5.11 -11.74 6.96
N ALA A 151 -4.18 -11.37 7.84
CA ALA A 151 -3.36 -10.17 7.68
C ALA A 151 -1.88 -10.41 8.05
N VAL A 152 -1.00 -9.57 7.53
CA VAL A 152 0.41 -9.52 7.95
C VAL A 152 0.51 -9.15 9.43
N LYS A 153 -0.23 -8.11 9.85
CA LYS A 153 -0.37 -7.74 11.27
C LYS A 153 -1.79 -8.02 11.73
N ARG A 154 -1.93 -9.00 12.63
CA ARG A 154 -3.16 -9.26 13.37
C ARG A 154 -3.30 -8.23 14.49
N ILE A 155 -4.36 -7.42 14.44
CA ILE A 155 -4.61 -6.34 15.41
C ILE A 155 -5.87 -6.68 16.18
N GLY A 156 -5.72 -7.07 17.44
CA GLY A 156 -6.83 -7.36 18.32
C GLY A 156 -7.43 -6.11 19.01
N PRO A 157 -8.57 -6.26 19.69
CA PRO A 157 -9.25 -5.16 20.39
C PRO A 157 -8.43 -4.55 21.53
N GLU A 158 -7.45 -5.28 22.06
CA GLU A 158 -6.49 -4.80 23.06
C GLU A 158 -5.52 -3.77 22.50
N ILE A 159 -5.18 -3.84 21.22
CA ILE A 159 -4.30 -2.90 20.53
C ILE A 159 -5.11 -1.75 19.90
N ASN A 160 -6.24 -2.09 19.26
CA ASN A 160 -7.08 -1.11 18.59
C ASN A 160 -8.56 -1.48 18.73
N ARG A 161 -9.26 -0.74 19.59
CA ARG A 161 -10.71 -0.93 19.83
C ARG A 161 -11.58 -0.46 18.68
N TYR A 162 -11.12 0.55 17.93
CA TYR A 162 -11.88 1.11 16.81
C TYR A 162 -11.88 0.14 15.62
N ARG A 163 -10.74 -0.50 15.37
CA ARG A 163 -10.52 -1.31 14.17
C ARG A 163 -9.71 -2.56 14.48
N VAL A 164 -10.42 -3.69 14.53
CA VAL A 164 -9.85 -5.02 14.72
C VAL A 164 -9.57 -5.65 13.35
N THR A 165 -8.35 -6.15 13.15
CA THR A 165 -7.94 -6.88 11.94
C THR A 165 -7.56 -8.29 12.34
N LEU A 166 -8.55 -9.18 12.40
CA LEU A 166 -8.38 -10.59 12.77
C LEU A 166 -9.19 -11.49 11.82
N PRO A 167 -8.74 -12.73 11.56
CA PRO A 167 -9.50 -13.70 10.76
C PRO A 167 -10.96 -13.82 11.20
N GLY A 168 -11.87 -13.85 10.23
CA GLY A 168 -13.32 -13.94 10.42
C GLY A 168 -14.02 -12.65 10.86
N LYS A 169 -13.28 -11.57 11.18
CA LYS A 169 -13.89 -10.26 11.46
C LYS A 169 -14.15 -9.50 10.15
N PRO A 170 -15.20 -8.65 10.09
CA PRO A 170 -15.41 -7.76 8.96
C PRO A 170 -14.18 -6.86 8.74
N TYR A 171 -13.78 -6.68 7.49
CA TYR A 171 -12.78 -5.67 7.15
C TYR A 171 -13.39 -4.28 7.32
N VAL A 172 -12.75 -3.45 8.12
CA VAL A 172 -13.05 -2.02 8.25
C VAL A 172 -11.88 -1.27 7.64
N PRO A 173 -12.09 -0.25 6.78
CA PRO A 173 -10.99 0.57 6.26
C PRO A 173 -10.36 1.46 7.36
N PRO A 174 -9.19 2.07 7.11
CA PRO A 174 -8.66 3.13 7.98
C PRO A 174 -9.70 4.24 8.23
N PRO A 175 -9.67 4.90 9.41
CA PRO A 175 -10.59 6.00 9.69
C PRO A 175 -10.34 7.18 8.73
N PRO A 176 -11.40 7.85 8.25
CA PRO A 176 -11.25 8.97 7.33
C PRO A 176 -10.53 10.15 7.98
N GLN A 177 -9.79 10.90 7.17
CA GLN A 177 -9.10 12.12 7.59
C GLN A 177 -10.06 13.33 7.71
N ALA A 178 -10.93 13.33 8.72
CA ALA A 178 -12.02 14.31 8.85
C ALA A 178 -11.58 15.79 8.87
N ASN A 179 -10.35 16.08 9.31
CA ASN A 179 -9.84 17.45 9.41
C ASN A 179 -9.07 17.93 8.17
N LYS A 180 -9.03 17.12 7.11
CA LYS A 180 -8.27 17.43 5.89
C LYS A 180 -9.21 17.70 4.71
N ARG A 181 -8.85 18.69 3.90
CA ARG A 181 -9.58 19.09 2.70
C ARG A 181 -9.13 18.24 1.51
N ILE A 182 -10.07 17.91 0.64
CA ILE A 182 -9.81 17.22 -0.61
C ILE A 182 -9.30 18.23 -1.65
N PRO A 183 -8.07 18.10 -2.18
CA PRO A 183 -7.51 19.04 -3.15
C PRO A 183 -8.39 19.30 -4.38
N THR A 184 -9.02 18.26 -4.94
CA THR A 184 -9.88 18.39 -6.13
C THR A 184 -11.26 18.97 -5.84
N ALA A 185 -11.63 19.13 -4.56
CA ALA A 185 -12.88 19.75 -4.15
C ALA A 185 -12.72 21.26 -3.88
N LEU A 186 -11.50 21.78 -3.93
CA LEU A 186 -11.21 23.21 -3.76
C LEU A 186 -11.30 23.92 -5.11
N ASP A 187 -12.15 24.95 -5.17
CA ASP A 187 -12.17 25.89 -6.28
C ASP A 187 -11.04 26.94 -6.13
N ALA A 188 -10.94 27.85 -7.10
CA ALA A 188 -9.93 28.90 -7.09
C ALA A 188 -10.00 29.80 -5.84
N ALA A 189 -11.21 30.05 -5.31
CA ALA A 189 -11.41 30.84 -4.10
C ALA A 189 -10.95 30.08 -2.85
N GLY A 190 -11.25 28.78 -2.75
CA GLY A 190 -10.82 27.89 -1.69
C GLY A 190 -9.29 27.75 -1.62
N TRP A 191 -8.65 27.60 -2.78
CA TRP A 191 -7.18 27.59 -2.88
C TRP A 191 -6.58 28.93 -2.45
N ARG A 192 -7.13 30.06 -2.94
CA ARG A 192 -6.65 31.38 -2.56
C ARG A 192 -6.78 31.59 -1.05
N GLY A 193 -7.93 31.28 -0.46
CA GLY A 193 -8.18 31.41 0.97
C GLY A 193 -7.22 30.56 1.82
N LEU A 194 -6.92 29.33 1.39
CA LEU A 194 -5.96 28.46 2.05
C LEU A 194 -4.53 29.05 2.01
N LEU A 195 -4.10 29.55 0.86
CA LEU A 195 -2.74 30.06 0.66
C LEU A 195 -2.53 31.45 1.28
N THR A 196 -3.54 32.33 1.26
CA THR A 196 -3.45 33.69 1.82
C THR A 196 -3.72 33.72 3.32
N GLY A 197 -4.58 32.83 3.84
CA GLY A 197 -4.85 32.72 5.27
C GLY A 197 -3.66 32.20 6.08
N ALA A 198 -2.68 31.60 5.41
CA ALA A 198 -1.44 31.09 6.00
C ALA A 198 -0.32 32.14 6.09
N ALA A 199 -0.60 33.41 5.78
CA ALA A 199 0.35 34.50 5.98
C ALA A 199 0.69 34.66 7.47
N GLN A 200 1.70 33.93 7.97
CA GLN A 200 2.96 34.50 8.52
C GLN A 200 3.80 33.56 9.43
N GLU A 201 3.36 32.36 9.83
CA GLU A 201 4.10 31.60 10.88
C GLU A 201 4.63 30.20 10.52
N ALA A 202 4.23 29.57 9.40
CA ALA A 202 4.68 28.20 9.05
C ALA A 202 5.09 28.03 7.57
N PRO A 203 6.07 27.13 7.26
CA PRO A 203 6.42 26.79 5.89
C PRO A 203 5.22 26.22 5.09
N LEU A 204 5.11 26.56 3.80
CA LEU A 204 4.02 26.11 2.92
C LEU A 204 3.84 24.59 2.89
N ALA A 205 4.93 23.82 2.86
CA ALA A 205 4.88 22.36 2.89
C ALA A 205 4.14 21.83 4.14
N THR A 206 4.42 22.40 5.32
CA THR A 206 3.75 22.08 6.58
C THR A 206 2.26 22.40 6.50
N LEU A 207 1.90 23.56 5.95
CA LEU A 207 0.50 23.93 5.75
C LEU A 207 -0.23 22.89 4.89
N LEU A 208 0.32 22.57 3.71
CA LEU A 208 -0.29 21.60 2.79
C LEU A 208 -0.44 20.23 3.46
N LEU A 209 0.61 19.76 4.15
CA LEU A 209 0.60 18.50 4.89
C LEU A 209 -0.51 18.42 5.94
N HIS A 210 -0.75 19.50 6.70
CA HIS A 210 -1.76 19.50 7.75
C HIS A 210 -3.18 19.76 7.24
N THR A 211 -3.32 20.49 6.13
CA THR A 211 -4.63 20.94 5.63
C THR A 211 -5.20 20.06 4.53
N LEU A 212 -4.37 19.41 3.72
CA LEU A 212 -4.80 18.63 2.57
C LEU A 212 -4.73 17.13 2.82
N ALA A 213 -5.68 16.41 2.24
CA ALA A 213 -5.67 14.96 2.21
C ALA A 213 -4.66 14.44 1.18
N GLY A 214 -4.11 13.25 1.45
CA GLY A 214 -3.28 12.54 0.48
C GLY A 214 -1.87 13.09 0.21
N THR A 215 -1.40 14.09 0.95
CA THR A 215 -0.06 14.69 0.78
C THR A 215 0.97 14.14 1.77
N SER A 216 2.23 14.00 1.34
CA SER A 216 3.41 13.84 2.21
C SER A 216 4.20 15.15 2.38
N PRO A 217 5.11 15.23 3.37
CA PRO A 217 6.03 16.37 3.54
C PRO A 217 6.94 16.60 2.31
#